data_AF-A0A376F6V3-F1
#
_entry.id   AF-A0A376F6V3-F1
#
_cell.length_a   1.000
_cell.length_b   1.000
_cell.length_c   1.000
_cell.angle_alpha   90.00
_cell.angle_beta   90.00
_cell.angle_gamma   90.00
#
_symmetry.space_group_name_H-M   'P 1'
#
loop_
_entity.id
_entity.type
_entity.pdbx_description
1 polymer ?
#
loop_
_entity_poly.entity_id
_entity_poly.type
_entity_poly.pdbx_seq_one_letter_code
_entity_poly.pdbx_strand_id
1 'polypeptide(L)'
;MKKTLTLIAAATLSALSFASWADTLTVGASNTPHAEILEQAKPILAKQGIDLEIKPFQDYILPNTALAGHDIDANYFQHIPYLNSVLKDHAGR
;
A
#
# COMPACT_ATOMS: atom_id res chain seq x y z
N MET A 1 15.71 -59.72 -0.78
CA MET A 1 16.66 -58.67 -0.36
C MET A 1 16.80 -57.70 -1.54
N LYS A 2 15.97 -56.65 -1.59
CA LYS A 2 16.37 -55.24 -1.40
C LYS A 2 17.69 -54.89 -2.10
N LYS A 3 17.64 -54.10 -3.18
CA LYS A 3 18.39 -52.83 -3.39
C LYS A 3 18.28 -52.35 -4.85
N THR A 4 17.51 -51.26 -5.05
CA THR A 4 17.95 -49.93 -5.60
C THR A 4 17.95 -49.90 -7.13
N LEU A 5 16.91 -49.45 -7.84
CA LEU A 5 16.26 -48.12 -7.86
C LEU A 5 17.25 -46.95 -7.94
N THR A 6 17.47 -46.42 -9.15
CA THR A 6 17.68 -44.98 -9.36
C THR A 6 17.22 -44.63 -10.77
N LEU A 7 15.94 -44.23 -10.86
CA LEU A 7 15.37 -43.59 -12.04
C LEU A 7 15.92 -42.17 -12.15
N ILE A 8 16.11 -41.78 -13.41
CA ILE A 8 16.30 -40.43 -13.93
C ILE A 8 15.31 -39.45 -13.28
N ALA A 9 15.81 -38.41 -12.61
CA ALA A 9 15.04 -37.23 -12.23
C ALA A 9 15.95 -36.00 -12.11
N ALA A 10 16.60 -35.62 -13.20
CA ALA A 10 17.39 -34.39 -13.31
C ALA A 10 16.57 -33.26 -13.98
N ALA A 11 15.28 -33.12 -13.62
CA ALA A 11 14.37 -32.17 -14.27
C ALA A 11 13.34 -31.55 -13.31
N THR A 12 13.77 -31.06 -12.15
CA THR A 12 12.92 -30.18 -11.31
C THR A 12 13.79 -29.19 -10.52
N LEU A 13 14.42 -28.22 -11.18
CA LEU A 13 15.00 -27.08 -10.47
C LEU A 13 14.92 -25.80 -11.32
N SER A 14 13.73 -25.39 -11.76
CA SER A 14 13.55 -24.08 -12.41
C SER A 14 12.10 -23.59 -12.34
N ALA A 15 11.51 -23.53 -11.15
CA ALA A 15 10.30 -22.74 -10.93
C ALA A 15 10.23 -22.27 -9.47
N LEU A 16 11.31 -21.66 -8.99
CA LEU A 16 11.19 -20.68 -7.93
C LEU A 16 10.61 -19.45 -8.61
N SER A 17 9.28 -19.40 -8.70
CA SER A 17 8.57 -18.16 -8.94
C SER A 17 9.02 -17.20 -7.84
N PHE A 18 9.90 -16.26 -8.18
CA PHE A 18 10.13 -15.10 -7.35
C PHE A 18 8.82 -14.33 -7.34
N ALA A 19 7.94 -14.66 -6.39
CA ALA A 19 6.86 -13.78 -6.03
C ALA A 19 7.53 -12.47 -5.65
N SER A 20 7.45 -11.47 -6.53
CA SER A 20 7.85 -10.12 -6.21
C SER A 20 6.99 -9.71 -5.02
N TRP A 21 7.58 -9.57 -3.84
CA TRP A 21 6.92 -8.91 -2.73
C TRP A 21 6.70 -7.47 -3.17
N ALA A 22 5.48 -7.17 -3.61
CA ALA A 22 5.08 -5.81 -3.85
C ALA A 22 5.00 -5.12 -2.50
N ASP A 23 5.64 -3.96 -2.37
CA ASP A 23 5.50 -3.17 -1.16
C ASP A 23 4.08 -2.59 -1.15
N THR A 24 3.30 -2.94 -0.12
CA THR A 24 1.96 -2.38 0.06
C THR A 24 2.09 -0.94 0.54
N LEU A 25 1.40 -0.03 -0.14
CA LEU A 25 1.25 1.37 0.22
C LEU A 25 -0.22 1.64 0.53
N THR A 26 -0.57 1.86 1.80
CA THR A 26 -1.95 2.15 2.22
C THR A 26 -2.17 3.66 2.30
N VAL A 27 -3.05 4.19 1.44
CA VAL A 27 -3.34 5.63 1.35
C VAL A 27 -4.77 5.94 1.77
N GLY A 28 -4.92 6.79 2.77
CA GLY A 28 -6.22 7.35 3.17
C GLY A 28 -6.67 8.48 2.23
N ALA A 29 -7.89 8.46 1.71
CA ALA A 29 -8.36 9.48 0.77
C ALA A 29 -9.84 9.82 0.93
N SER A 30 -10.27 11.03 0.55
CA SER A 30 -11.71 11.29 0.41
C SER A 30 -12.28 10.54 -0.79
N ASN A 31 -13.53 10.06 -0.68
CA ASN A 31 -14.16 9.26 -1.75
C ASN A 31 -14.06 9.89 -3.13
N THR A 32 -14.40 11.17 -3.24
CA THR A 32 -14.36 11.91 -4.51
C THR A 32 -13.67 13.25 -4.29
N PRO A 33 -12.80 13.70 -5.21
CA PRO A 33 -12.26 12.95 -6.36
C PRO A 33 -11.05 12.05 -6.03
N HIS A 34 -10.55 12.08 -4.78
CA HIS A 34 -9.21 11.60 -4.44
C HIS A 34 -9.04 10.09 -4.58
N ALA A 35 -9.98 9.29 -4.04
CA ALA A 35 -9.93 7.84 -4.19
C ALA A 35 -10.07 7.42 -5.66
N GLU A 36 -10.93 8.09 -6.44
CA GLU A 36 -11.10 7.83 -7.88
C GLU A 36 -9.79 8.08 -8.66
N ILE A 37 -9.05 9.14 -8.32
CA ILE A 37 -7.72 9.42 -8.90
C ILE A 37 -6.73 8.32 -8.52
N LEU A 38 -6.72 7.90 -7.25
CA LEU A 38 -5.84 6.82 -6.78
C LEU A 38 -6.16 5.47 -7.44
N GLU A 39 -7.42 5.17 -7.74
CA GLU A 39 -7.80 3.98 -8.51
C GLU A 39 -7.17 3.99 -9.92
N GLN A 40 -7.06 5.16 -10.55
CA GLN A 40 -6.32 5.28 -11.83
C GLN A 40 -4.80 5.14 -11.66
N ALA A 41 -4.27 5.46 -10.48
CA ALA A 41 -2.85 5.33 -10.16
C ALA A 41 -2.42 3.89 -9.83
N LYS A 42 -3.32 3.03 -9.34
CA LYS A 42 -3.03 1.61 -9.02
C LYS A 42 -2.25 0.87 -10.13
N PRO A 43 -2.67 0.84 -11.41
CA PRO A 43 -1.94 0.12 -12.45
C PRO A 43 -0.57 0.75 -12.78
N ILE A 44 -0.35 2.03 -12.46
CA ILE A 44 0.93 2.70 -12.65
C ILE A 44 1.90 2.25 -11.55
N LEU A 45 1.45 2.22 -10.30
CA LEU A 45 2.22 1.78 -9.14
C LEU A 45 2.49 0.28 -9.16
N ALA A 46 1.54 -0.54 -9.60
CA ALA A 46 1.73 -1.98 -9.75
C ALA A 46 2.89 -2.32 -10.71
N LYS A 47 3.08 -1.54 -11.79
CA LYS A 47 4.23 -1.69 -12.70
C LYS A 47 5.56 -1.34 -12.05
N GLN A 48 5.53 -0.58 -10.95
CA GLN A 48 6.69 -0.22 -10.15
C GLN A 48 6.89 -1.17 -8.95
N GLY A 49 6.08 -2.23 -8.85
CA GLY A 49 6.16 -3.17 -7.73
C GLY A 49 5.51 -2.67 -6.44
N ILE A 50 4.59 -1.70 -6.52
CA ILE A 50 3.85 -1.16 -5.38
C ILE A 50 2.39 -1.63 -5.46
N ASP A 51 1.91 -2.24 -4.40
CA ASP A 51 0.49 -2.57 -4.24
C ASP A 51 -0.22 -1.44 -3.50
N LEU A 52 -1.04 -0.64 -4.20
CA LEU A 52 -1.71 0.51 -3.61
C LEU A 52 -3.05 0.08 -3.00
N GLU A 53 -3.15 0.12 -1.67
CA GLU A 53 -4.41 -0.03 -0.93
C GLU A 53 -5.01 1.36 -0.66
N ILE A 54 -6.30 1.55 -0.97
CA ILE A 54 -6.99 2.83 -0.78
C ILE A 54 -7.98 2.69 0.37
N LYS A 55 -7.84 3.54 1.40
CA LYS A 55 -8.74 3.61 2.55
C LYS A 55 -9.63 4.86 2.45
N PRO A 56 -10.89 4.74 1.98
CA PRO A 56 -11.78 5.88 1.88
C PRO A 56 -12.18 6.45 3.24
N PHE A 57 -12.23 7.77 3.34
CA PHE A 57 -12.72 8.52 4.50
C PHE A 57 -13.85 9.48 4.10
N GLN A 58 -14.84 9.63 5.00
CA GLN A 58 -15.99 10.51 4.80
C GLN A 58 -15.84 11.90 5.43
N ASP A 59 -14.77 12.11 6.22
CA ASP A 59 -14.50 13.37 6.93
C ASP A 59 -13.04 13.81 6.78
N TYR A 60 -12.72 14.96 7.37
CA TYR A 60 -11.41 15.61 7.26
C TYR A 60 -10.54 15.50 8.51
N ILE A 61 -11.04 14.89 9.58
CA ILE A 61 -10.33 14.79 10.87
C ILE A 61 -9.58 13.45 10.96
N LEU A 62 -10.26 12.37 10.60
CA LEU A 62 -9.73 11.02 10.72
C LEU A 62 -8.48 10.75 9.86
N PRO A 63 -8.33 11.27 8.62
CA PRO A 63 -7.17 10.92 7.80
C PRO A 63 -5.81 11.35 8.40
N ASN A 64 -5.74 12.52 9.06
CA ASN A 64 -4.50 12.95 9.72
C ASN A 64 -4.24 12.17 11.01
N THR A 65 -5.31 11.81 11.74
CA THR A 65 -5.21 10.99 12.95
C THR A 65 -4.73 9.58 12.62
N ALA A 66 -5.29 8.96 11.58
CA ALA A 66 -4.88 7.65 11.09
C ALA A 66 -3.42 7.64 10.63
N LEU A 67 -2.98 8.69 9.92
CA LEU A 67 -1.58 8.84 9.51
C LEU A 67 -0.64 8.97 10.71
N ALA A 68 -0.98 9.83 11.68
CA ALA A 68 -0.18 10.00 12.90
C ALA A 68 -0.13 8.74 13.77
N GLY A 69 -1.18 7.90 13.70
CA GLY A 69 -1.26 6.61 14.37
C GLY A 69 -0.58 5.45 13.64
N HIS A 70 0.00 5.68 12.46
CA HIS A 70 0.56 4.64 11.58
C HIS A 70 -0.46 3.60 11.09
N ASP A 71 -1.75 3.92 11.07
CA ASP A 71 -2.80 3.06 10.49
C ASP A 71 -2.84 3.10 8.95
N ILE A 72 -2.19 4.11 8.36
CA ILE A 72 -1.99 4.34 6.93
C ILE A 72 -0.61 4.96 6.71
N ASP A 73 -0.03 4.77 5.52
CA ASP A 73 1.30 5.29 5.18
C ASP A 73 1.26 6.75 4.70
N ALA A 74 0.16 7.14 4.07
CA ALA A 74 -0.05 8.49 3.57
C ALA A 74 -1.54 8.85 3.54
N ASN A 75 -1.85 10.14 3.37
CA ASN A 75 -3.20 10.58 3.03
C ASN A 75 -3.23 11.55 1.83
N TYR A 76 -4.33 11.53 1.08
CA TYR A 76 -4.60 12.40 -0.06
C TYR A 76 -6.04 12.94 0.03
N PHE A 77 -6.19 14.09 0.71
CA PHE A 77 -7.50 14.73 0.89
C PHE A 77 -7.45 16.26 1.14
N GLN A 78 -6.29 16.78 1.58
CA GLN A 78 -6.16 18.12 2.12
C GLN A 78 -5.26 19.02 1.27
N HIS A 79 -5.43 20.33 1.45
CA HIS A 79 -4.54 21.36 0.93
C HIS A 79 -3.61 21.90 2.03
N ILE A 80 -2.51 22.53 1.63
CA ILE A 80 -1.45 23.02 2.53
C ILE A 80 -1.97 23.91 3.69
N PRO A 81 -2.90 24.87 3.47
CA PRO A 81 -3.41 25.68 4.58
C PRO A 81 -4.10 24.89 5.70
N TYR A 82 -4.78 23.79 5.35
CA TYR A 82 -5.46 22.94 6.33
C TYR A 82 -4.44 22.14 7.14
N LEU A 83 -3.46 21.53 6.47
CA LEU A 83 -2.36 20.83 7.13
C LEU A 83 -1.64 21.75 8.12
N ASN A 84 -1.32 22.98 7.72
CA ASN A 84 -0.67 23.95 8.59
C ASN A 84 -1.53 24.32 9.81
N SER A 85 -2.85 24.44 9.65
CA SER A 85 -3.78 24.66 10.76
C SER A 85 -3.75 23.50 11.74
N VAL A 86 -3.85 22.26 11.24
CA VAL A 86 -3.81 21.04 12.06
C VAL A 86 -2.48 20.94 12.81
N LEU A 87 -1.35 21.17 12.15
CA LEU A 87 -0.04 21.14 12.79
C LEU A 87 0.10 22.21 13.87
N LYS A 88 -0.43 23.43 13.64
CA LYS A 88 -0.43 24.49 14.65
C LYS A 88 -1.28 24.12 15.87
N ASP A 89 -2.47 23.56 15.66
CA ASP A 89 -3.36 23.14 16.73
C ASP A 89 -2.80 21.95 17.53
N HIS A 90 -2.02 21.08 16.89
CA HIS A 90 -1.32 19.97 17.55
C HIS A 90 -0.06 20.42 18.29
N ALA A 91 0.71 21.38 17.76
CA ALA A 91 1.91 21.90 18.41
C ALA A 91 1.62 22.74 19.68
N GLY A 92 0.37 23.19 19.84
CA GLY A 92 -0.10 23.85 21.06
C GLY A 92 -0.54 22.92 22.18
N ARG A 93 -0.38 21.59 22.03
CA ARG A 93 -0.70 20.58 23.04
C ARG A 93 0.54 19.95 23.64
#